data_AF-A0A2V7ZB86-F1
#
_entry.id   AF-A0A2V7ZB86-F1
#
_cell.length_a   1.000
_cell.length_b   1.000
_cell.length_c   1.000
_cell.angle_alpha   90.00
_cell.angle_beta   90.00
_cell.angle_gamma   90.00
#
_symmetry.space_group_name_H-M   'P 1'
#
loop_
_entity.id
_entity.type
_entity.pdbx_description
1 polymer ?
#
loop_
_entity_poly.entity_id
_entity_poly.type
_entity_poly.pdbx_seq_one_letter_code
_entity_poly.pdbx_strand_id
1 'polypeptide(L)'
;MRTTIAVVAAIAIVVPSRAAEPTFRFQNNFWVNLHHVLRGEARRRTAQMATGVKADALTEAERVAWTSALDGYADNARRDLLFDDALRRITNALAVVANEVALDPMPAAIDDATSRALTRAAPIYRAHYWSAQRQLNDRWIAALQPLLAAHGSGMSAAIARTYRVEWPAAPIIVDAAAEAGPFGGYTIDGPDGSAAHTIIEASNPEYQGDMAFEMLFHEASHARAIGGRIIAAINAEAARQHVTAPRDLWHTVIFYTAGELARRELGKTGDAQYQAYAYRYGVYTRGWQPLRDALERDWQPYLDGRLGFDEALTALVRDTTR
;
A
#
# COMPACT_ATOMS: atom_id res chain seq x y z
N MET A 1 15.35 58.31 -48.48
CA MET A 1 15.69 56.91 -48.15
C MET A 1 14.73 56.45 -47.07
N ARG A 2 13.88 55.45 -47.35
CA ARG A 2 12.92 54.88 -46.38
C ARG A 2 13.58 53.68 -45.70
N THR A 3 13.70 53.73 -44.38
CA THR A 3 14.27 52.67 -43.55
C THR A 3 13.17 51.69 -43.19
N THR A 4 13.24 50.46 -43.69
CA THR A 4 12.32 49.38 -43.32
C THR A 4 12.90 48.64 -42.12
N ILE A 5 12.24 48.72 -40.97
CA ILE A 5 12.58 47.93 -39.77
C ILE A 5 11.90 46.57 -39.91
N ALA A 6 12.69 45.50 -39.99
CA ALA A 6 12.18 44.14 -39.94
C ALA A 6 11.97 43.73 -38.47
N VAL A 7 10.72 43.46 -38.11
CA VAL A 7 10.36 42.86 -36.81
C VAL A 7 10.47 41.35 -36.94
N VAL A 8 11.44 40.74 -36.27
CA VAL A 8 11.55 39.29 -36.14
C VAL A 8 10.68 38.86 -34.97
N ALA A 9 9.56 38.20 -35.27
CA ALA A 9 8.73 37.55 -34.26
C ALA A 9 9.38 36.23 -33.82
N ALA A 10 9.88 36.19 -32.59
CA ALA A 10 10.35 34.95 -31.98
C ALA A 10 9.14 34.09 -31.59
N ILE A 11 8.93 32.97 -32.30
CA ILE A 11 7.95 31.95 -31.92
C ILE A 11 8.57 31.13 -30.78
N ALA A 12 8.11 31.34 -29.56
CA ALA A 12 8.46 30.48 -28.43
C ALA A 12 7.79 29.11 -28.64
N ILE A 13 8.61 28.08 -28.86
CA ILE A 13 8.15 26.69 -28.84
C ILE A 13 7.86 26.37 -27.36
N VAL A 14 6.57 26.38 -27.00
CA VAL A 14 6.12 25.85 -25.71
C VAL A 14 6.25 24.33 -25.80
N VAL A 15 7.35 23.79 -25.28
CA VAL A 15 7.45 22.36 -24.99
C VAL A 15 6.43 22.08 -23.89
N PRO A 16 5.40 21.23 -24.11
CA PRO A 16 4.48 20.88 -23.05
C PRO A 16 5.29 20.28 -21.91
N SER A 17 5.19 20.86 -20.71
CA SER A 17 5.76 20.20 -19.54
C SER A 17 5.13 18.82 -19.45
N ARG A 18 5.95 17.78 -19.35
CA ARG A 18 5.46 16.46 -19.00
C ARG A 18 4.67 16.65 -17.70
N ALA A 19 3.37 16.36 -17.71
CA ALA A 19 2.56 16.42 -16.50
C ALA A 19 3.31 15.64 -15.41
N ALA A 20 3.48 16.26 -14.23
CA ALA A 20 4.09 15.57 -13.10
C ALA A 20 3.35 14.25 -12.89
N GLU A 21 4.08 13.13 -12.79
CA GLU A 21 3.43 11.86 -12.56
C GLU A 21 2.69 11.91 -11.21
N PRO A 22 1.49 11.31 -11.13
CA PRO A 22 0.74 11.32 -9.88
C PRO A 22 1.54 10.57 -8.81
N THR A 23 1.50 11.09 -7.57
CA THR A 23 2.06 10.45 -6.37
C THR A 23 1.69 8.97 -6.29
N PHE A 24 0.45 8.63 -6.68
CA PHE A 24 -0.09 7.29 -6.70
C PHE A 24 -0.62 6.93 -8.08
N ARG A 25 -0.29 5.73 -8.56
CA ARG A 25 -0.88 5.13 -9.76
C ARG A 25 -1.81 4.00 -9.34
N PHE A 26 -3.10 4.29 -9.27
CA PHE A 26 -4.12 3.30 -8.93
C PHE A 26 -4.33 2.28 -10.04
N GLN A 27 -4.53 1.03 -9.65
CA GLN A 27 -4.81 -0.09 -10.52
C GLN A 27 -5.96 -0.93 -9.93
N ASN A 28 -6.73 -1.51 -10.84
CA ASN A 28 -7.73 -2.53 -10.55
C ASN A 28 -7.40 -3.73 -11.43
N ASN A 29 -6.30 -4.40 -11.09
CA ASN A 29 -5.71 -5.44 -11.93
C ASN A 29 -6.34 -6.80 -11.63
N PHE A 30 -6.91 -7.43 -12.67
CA PHE A 30 -7.54 -8.74 -12.64
C PHE A 30 -6.60 -9.83 -12.12
N TRP A 31 -5.35 -9.84 -12.59
CA TRP A 31 -4.41 -10.90 -12.26
C TRP A 31 -3.87 -10.75 -10.84
N VAL A 32 -3.63 -9.52 -10.39
CA VAL A 32 -3.27 -9.25 -8.99
C VAL A 32 -4.42 -9.66 -8.07
N ASN A 33 -5.66 -9.32 -8.41
CA ASN A 33 -6.83 -9.73 -7.64
C ASN A 33 -6.99 -11.27 -7.62
N LEU A 34 -6.88 -11.94 -8.78
CA LEU A 34 -6.95 -13.40 -8.86
C LEU A 34 -5.85 -14.08 -8.04
N HIS A 35 -4.62 -13.57 -8.09
CA HIS A 35 -3.50 -14.07 -7.30
C HIS A 35 -3.82 -14.04 -5.79
N HIS A 36 -4.34 -12.91 -5.31
CA HIS A 36 -4.70 -12.75 -3.89
C HIS A 36 -5.89 -13.63 -3.50
N VAL A 37 -6.92 -13.74 -4.34
CA VAL A 37 -8.08 -14.60 -4.09
C VAL A 37 -7.66 -16.06 -4.01
N LEU A 38 -6.89 -16.59 -4.97
CA LEU A 38 -6.42 -17.97 -4.93
C LEU A 38 -5.57 -18.26 -3.70
N ARG A 39 -4.69 -17.34 -3.33
CA ARG A 39 -3.87 -17.46 -2.12
C ARG A 39 -4.72 -17.47 -0.85
N GLY A 40 -5.66 -16.54 -0.71
CA GLY A 40 -6.57 -16.44 0.42
C GLY A 40 -7.44 -17.68 0.59
N GLU A 41 -8.04 -18.15 -0.51
CA GLU A 41 -8.88 -19.35 -0.55
C GLU A 41 -8.09 -20.62 -0.23
N ALA A 42 -6.88 -20.78 -0.77
CA ALA A 42 -6.02 -21.93 -0.47
C ALA A 42 -5.59 -21.94 1.02
N ARG A 43 -5.32 -20.75 1.59
CA ARG A 43 -5.01 -20.61 3.02
C ARG A 43 -6.22 -20.97 3.89
N ARG A 44 -7.40 -20.44 3.58
CA ARG A 44 -8.66 -20.76 4.30
C ARG A 44 -8.99 -22.24 4.24
N ARG A 45 -8.86 -22.86 3.05
CA ARG A 45 -9.05 -24.31 2.87
C ARG A 45 -8.09 -25.13 3.75
N THR A 46 -6.80 -24.75 3.78
CA THR A 46 -5.80 -25.43 4.61
C THR A 46 -6.11 -25.30 6.11
N ALA A 47 -6.62 -24.13 6.53
CA ALA A 47 -7.03 -23.86 7.90
C ALA A 47 -8.44 -24.37 8.26
N GLN A 48 -9.11 -25.11 7.34
CA GLN A 48 -10.49 -25.58 7.51
C GLN A 48 -11.50 -24.44 7.81
N MET A 49 -11.22 -23.24 7.29
CA MET A 49 -12.09 -22.07 7.40
C MET A 49 -13.03 -22.00 6.19
N ALA A 50 -14.17 -21.32 6.37
CA ALA A 50 -15.12 -21.08 5.29
C ALA A 50 -14.46 -20.33 4.13
N THR A 51 -14.59 -20.85 2.91
CA THR A 51 -14.12 -20.20 1.68
C THR A 51 -15.08 -19.09 1.25
N GLY A 52 -14.52 -18.05 0.63
CA GLY A 52 -15.30 -16.96 0.03
C GLY A 52 -15.93 -17.36 -1.30
N VAL A 53 -15.35 -18.33 -2.00
CA VAL A 53 -15.94 -18.94 -3.20
C VAL A 53 -17.10 -19.84 -2.79
N LYS A 54 -18.28 -19.51 -3.31
CA LYS A 54 -19.52 -20.25 -3.09
C LYS A 54 -19.57 -21.46 -4.01
N ALA A 55 -19.19 -22.62 -3.47
CA ALA A 55 -19.05 -23.86 -4.25
C ALA A 55 -20.37 -24.35 -4.88
N ASP A 56 -21.50 -23.98 -4.32
CA ASP A 56 -22.86 -24.24 -4.82
C ASP A 56 -23.22 -23.41 -6.05
N ALA A 57 -22.58 -22.26 -6.25
CA ALA A 57 -22.74 -21.42 -7.44
C ALA A 57 -21.93 -21.92 -8.65
N LEU A 58 -21.00 -22.85 -8.45
CA LEU A 58 -20.16 -23.43 -9.51
C LEU A 58 -20.80 -24.68 -10.12
N THR A 59 -20.54 -24.95 -11.39
CA THR A 59 -20.77 -26.27 -12.00
C THR A 59 -19.77 -27.30 -11.47
N GLU A 60 -20.01 -28.58 -11.74
CA GLU A 60 -19.08 -29.63 -11.31
C GLU A 60 -17.70 -29.49 -11.96
N ALA A 61 -17.66 -29.19 -13.26
CA ALA A 61 -16.41 -28.96 -13.98
C ALA A 61 -15.64 -27.74 -13.41
N GLU A 62 -16.36 -26.67 -13.07
CA GLU A 62 -15.76 -25.49 -12.44
C GLU A 62 -15.26 -25.79 -11.02
N ARG A 63 -16.00 -26.56 -10.21
CA ARG A 63 -15.53 -26.98 -8.89
C ARG A 63 -14.23 -27.77 -8.97
N VAL A 64 -14.14 -28.73 -9.88
CA VAL A 64 -12.91 -29.52 -10.10
C VAL A 64 -11.76 -28.62 -10.52
N ALA A 65 -12.01 -27.72 -11.48
CA ALA A 65 -10.98 -26.80 -11.98
C ALA A 65 -10.52 -25.79 -10.92
N TRP A 66 -11.45 -25.23 -10.14
CA TRP A 66 -11.15 -24.33 -9.02
C TRP A 66 -10.34 -25.03 -7.94
N THR A 67 -10.77 -26.22 -7.52
CA THR A 67 -10.07 -27.02 -6.50
C THR A 67 -8.63 -27.33 -6.94
N SER A 68 -8.44 -27.73 -8.20
CA SER A 68 -7.12 -27.97 -8.77
C SER A 68 -6.25 -26.71 -8.81
N ALA A 69 -6.84 -25.53 -9.05
CA ALA A 69 -6.11 -24.27 -8.97
C ALA A 69 -5.68 -23.94 -7.52
N LEU A 70 -6.54 -24.22 -6.53
CA LEU A 70 -6.18 -24.05 -5.11
C LEU A 70 -5.06 -25.02 -4.70
N ASP A 71 -5.06 -26.26 -5.19
CA ASP A 71 -3.98 -27.21 -4.96
C ASP A 71 -2.64 -26.67 -5.52
N GLY A 72 -2.68 -26.08 -6.72
CA GLY A 72 -1.52 -25.41 -7.33
C GLY A 72 -1.04 -24.16 -6.59
N TYR A 73 -1.87 -23.56 -5.74
CA TYR A 73 -1.52 -22.40 -4.91
C TYR A 73 -1.12 -22.76 -3.47
N ALA A 74 -1.15 -24.02 -3.08
CA ALA A 74 -0.94 -24.43 -1.69
C ALA A 74 0.41 -23.96 -1.11
N ASP A 75 1.48 -23.95 -1.91
CA ASP A 75 2.79 -23.47 -1.48
C ASP A 75 2.82 -21.93 -1.35
N ASN A 76 2.26 -21.22 -2.34
CA ASN A 76 2.13 -19.76 -2.29
C ASN A 76 1.26 -19.28 -1.12
N ALA A 77 0.27 -20.06 -0.71
CA ALA A 77 -0.61 -19.76 0.41
C ALA A 77 0.11 -19.76 1.78
N ARG A 78 1.24 -20.48 1.89
CA ARG A 78 2.05 -20.57 3.13
C ARG A 78 3.15 -19.51 3.21
N ARG A 79 3.52 -18.92 2.07
CA ARG A 79 4.57 -17.91 1.98
C ARG A 79 4.10 -16.56 2.53
N ASP A 80 5.06 -15.79 3.05
CA ASP A 80 4.82 -14.45 3.58
C ASP A 80 4.73 -13.43 2.44
N LEU A 81 3.67 -12.59 2.43
CA LEU A 81 3.44 -11.61 1.36
C LEU A 81 4.49 -10.48 1.33
N LEU A 82 5.07 -10.15 2.50
CA LEU A 82 5.97 -9.02 2.67
C LEU A 82 7.43 -9.43 2.47
N PHE A 83 7.79 -10.64 2.90
CA PHE A 83 9.20 -11.06 2.99
C PHE A 83 9.61 -12.19 2.05
N ASP A 84 8.67 -12.88 1.38
CA ASP A 84 9.02 -13.92 0.40
C ASP A 84 9.29 -13.31 -0.98
N ASP A 85 10.55 -13.40 -1.44
CA ASP A 85 10.96 -12.83 -2.72
C ASP A 85 10.22 -13.42 -3.93
N ALA A 86 9.78 -14.68 -3.88
CA ALA A 86 9.05 -15.29 -4.98
C ALA A 86 7.64 -14.70 -5.09
N LEU A 87 6.92 -14.55 -3.97
CA LEU A 87 5.61 -13.88 -3.97
C LEU A 87 5.72 -12.42 -4.42
N ARG A 88 6.72 -11.68 -3.94
CA ARG A 88 6.95 -10.28 -4.37
C ARG A 88 7.15 -10.18 -5.88
N ARG A 89 7.97 -11.06 -6.46
CA ARG A 89 8.20 -11.11 -7.92
C ARG A 89 6.94 -11.48 -8.70
N ILE A 90 6.15 -12.44 -8.22
CA ILE A 90 4.87 -12.81 -8.85
C ILE A 90 3.92 -11.61 -8.85
N THR A 91 3.72 -10.95 -7.70
CA THR A 91 2.83 -9.79 -7.56
C THR A 91 3.25 -8.64 -8.48
N ASN A 92 4.54 -8.29 -8.51
CA ASN A 92 5.05 -7.24 -9.40
C ASN A 92 4.93 -7.61 -10.88
N ALA A 93 5.18 -8.88 -11.24
CA ALA A 93 5.03 -9.33 -12.62
C ALA A 93 3.57 -9.25 -13.08
N LEU A 94 2.61 -9.60 -12.22
CA LEU A 94 1.19 -9.52 -12.54
C LEU A 94 0.66 -8.07 -12.61
N ALA A 95 1.23 -7.14 -11.84
CA ALA A 95 0.82 -5.74 -11.85
C ALA A 95 1.14 -5.01 -13.17
N VAL A 96 2.13 -5.49 -13.92
CA VAL A 96 2.60 -4.86 -15.17
C VAL A 96 2.09 -5.52 -16.45
N VAL A 97 1.45 -6.69 -16.37
CA VAL A 97 0.80 -7.30 -17.54
C VAL A 97 -0.49 -6.57 -17.92
N ALA A 98 -0.87 -6.66 -19.19
CA ALA A 98 -2.12 -6.08 -19.67
C ALA A 98 -3.32 -6.65 -18.89
N ASN A 99 -4.15 -5.75 -18.36
CA ASN A 99 -5.29 -6.13 -17.54
C ASN A 99 -6.33 -6.91 -18.34
N GLU A 100 -6.91 -7.95 -17.74
CA GLU A 100 -7.98 -8.80 -18.30
C GLU A 100 -7.64 -9.57 -19.60
N VAL A 101 -6.44 -9.38 -20.17
CA VAL A 101 -5.93 -10.14 -21.32
C VAL A 101 -5.31 -11.45 -20.84
N ALA A 102 -5.31 -12.48 -21.70
CA ALA A 102 -4.61 -13.73 -21.43
C ALA A 102 -3.11 -13.49 -21.15
N LEU A 103 -2.54 -14.22 -20.19
CA LEU A 103 -1.11 -14.20 -19.89
C LEU A 103 -0.35 -15.03 -20.94
N ASP A 104 -0.07 -14.42 -22.09
CA ASP A 104 0.71 -15.03 -23.16
C ASP A 104 1.65 -14.00 -23.83
N PRO A 105 2.99 -14.11 -23.65
CA PRO A 105 3.67 -15.12 -22.83
C PRO A 105 3.46 -14.89 -21.33
N MET A 106 3.51 -15.98 -20.55
CA MET A 106 3.53 -15.91 -19.09
C MET A 106 4.81 -15.19 -18.61
N PRO A 107 4.73 -14.23 -17.66
CA PRO A 107 5.92 -13.63 -17.09
C PRO A 107 6.88 -14.66 -16.50
N ALA A 108 8.18 -14.54 -16.80
CA ALA A 108 9.22 -15.49 -16.36
C ALA A 108 9.34 -15.63 -14.83
N ALA A 109 8.83 -14.66 -14.07
CA ALA A 109 8.78 -14.71 -12.61
C ALA A 109 7.76 -15.72 -12.05
N ILE A 110 6.85 -16.23 -12.88
CA ILE A 110 5.74 -17.10 -12.48
C ILE A 110 6.10 -18.53 -12.84
N ASP A 111 6.20 -19.39 -11.82
CA ASP A 111 6.47 -20.80 -12.04
C ASP A 111 5.31 -21.53 -12.73
N ASP A 112 5.63 -22.70 -13.26
CA ASP A 112 4.70 -23.58 -13.98
C ASP A 112 3.43 -23.94 -13.20
N ALA A 113 3.55 -24.18 -11.89
CA ALA A 113 2.42 -24.56 -11.05
C ALA A 113 1.46 -23.38 -10.87
N THR A 114 2.00 -22.21 -10.54
CA THR A 114 1.28 -20.94 -10.38
C THR A 114 0.64 -20.51 -11.70
N SER A 115 1.37 -20.62 -12.81
CA SER A 115 0.91 -20.34 -14.17
C SER A 115 -0.32 -21.19 -14.55
N ARG A 116 -0.24 -22.52 -14.34
CA ARG A 116 -1.37 -23.43 -14.59
C ARG A 116 -2.56 -23.12 -13.69
N ALA A 117 -2.33 -22.80 -12.41
CA ALA A 117 -3.40 -22.47 -11.47
C ALA A 117 -4.12 -21.17 -11.86
N LEU A 118 -3.37 -20.09 -12.15
CA LEU A 118 -3.91 -18.81 -12.62
C LEU A 118 -4.75 -19.00 -13.89
N THR A 119 -4.19 -19.69 -14.89
CA THR A 119 -4.87 -19.90 -16.18
C THR A 119 -6.15 -20.72 -16.02
N ARG A 120 -6.14 -21.76 -15.18
CA ARG A 120 -7.29 -22.63 -14.91
C ARG A 120 -8.40 -21.90 -14.15
N ALA A 121 -8.05 -21.05 -13.19
CA ALA A 121 -9.01 -20.32 -12.36
C ALA A 121 -9.57 -19.08 -13.05
N ALA A 122 -8.81 -18.44 -13.95
CA ALA A 122 -9.19 -17.19 -14.61
C ALA A 122 -10.61 -17.18 -15.22
N PRO A 123 -11.06 -18.17 -16.02
CA PRO A 123 -12.41 -18.14 -16.57
C PRO A 123 -13.50 -18.22 -15.49
N ILE A 124 -13.28 -19.00 -14.43
CA ILE A 124 -14.21 -19.15 -13.31
C ILE A 124 -14.28 -17.85 -12.52
N TYR A 125 -13.12 -17.29 -12.19
CA TYR A 125 -13.02 -16.02 -11.49
C TYR A 125 -13.70 -14.89 -12.27
N ARG A 126 -13.48 -14.83 -13.58
CA ARG A 126 -14.12 -13.86 -14.48
C ARG A 126 -15.64 -14.00 -14.50
N ALA A 127 -16.15 -15.23 -14.58
CA ALA A 127 -17.58 -15.50 -14.68
C ALA A 127 -18.34 -15.20 -13.38
N HIS A 128 -17.75 -15.51 -12.21
CA HIS A 128 -18.49 -15.56 -10.95
C HIS A 128 -18.14 -14.44 -9.95
N TYR A 129 -16.94 -13.86 -10.03
CA TYR A 129 -16.42 -12.98 -8.96
C TYR A 129 -15.92 -11.63 -9.46
N TRP A 130 -15.24 -11.61 -10.61
CA TRP A 130 -14.50 -10.43 -11.06
C TRP A 130 -15.39 -9.21 -11.26
N SER A 131 -16.57 -9.34 -11.87
CA SER A 131 -17.44 -8.19 -12.13
C SER A 131 -17.81 -7.43 -10.85
N ALA A 132 -18.17 -8.15 -9.78
CA ALA A 132 -18.53 -7.54 -8.50
C ALA A 132 -17.31 -6.92 -7.79
N GLN A 133 -16.17 -7.63 -7.79
CA GLN A 133 -14.93 -7.16 -7.16
C GLN A 133 -14.35 -5.95 -7.91
N ARG A 134 -14.35 -5.98 -9.24
CA ARG A 134 -13.95 -4.85 -10.08
C ARG A 134 -14.76 -3.60 -9.76
N GLN A 135 -16.09 -3.71 -9.69
CA GLN A 135 -16.95 -2.57 -9.35
C GLN A 135 -16.69 -2.05 -7.92
N LEU A 136 -16.41 -2.95 -6.97
CA LEU A 136 -16.06 -2.57 -5.61
C LEU A 136 -14.74 -1.78 -5.59
N ASN A 137 -13.70 -2.30 -6.24
CA ASN A 137 -12.40 -1.67 -6.35
C ASN A 137 -12.50 -0.30 -7.06
N ASP A 138 -13.24 -0.22 -8.18
CA ASP A 138 -13.46 1.02 -8.92
C ASP A 138 -14.16 2.08 -8.05
N ARG A 139 -15.17 1.68 -7.26
CA ARG A 139 -15.84 2.59 -6.32
C ARG A 139 -14.90 3.08 -5.22
N TRP A 140 -14.08 2.19 -4.67
CA TRP A 140 -13.11 2.54 -3.63
C TRP A 140 -12.08 3.54 -4.15
N ILE A 141 -11.51 3.29 -5.33
CA ILE A 141 -10.59 4.22 -6.01
C ILE A 141 -11.28 5.56 -6.25
N ALA A 142 -12.49 5.54 -6.83
CA ALA A 142 -13.24 6.76 -7.12
C ALA A 142 -13.56 7.59 -5.87
N ALA A 143 -13.86 6.94 -4.74
CA ALA A 143 -14.11 7.61 -3.46
C ALA A 143 -12.86 8.27 -2.87
N LEU A 144 -11.66 7.73 -3.14
CA LEU A 144 -10.39 8.29 -2.69
C LEU A 144 -9.92 9.49 -3.52
N GLN A 145 -10.28 9.56 -4.81
CA GLN A 145 -9.79 10.61 -5.71
C GLN A 145 -10.07 12.04 -5.20
N PRO A 146 -11.27 12.39 -4.69
CA PRO A 146 -11.51 13.72 -4.13
C PRO A 146 -10.63 14.05 -2.92
N LEU A 147 -10.41 13.09 -2.01
CA LEU A 147 -9.55 13.27 -0.85
C LEU A 147 -8.09 13.48 -1.28
N LEU A 148 -7.61 12.71 -2.26
CA LEU A 148 -6.27 12.89 -2.82
C LEU A 148 -6.08 14.22 -3.53
N ALA A 149 -7.09 14.67 -4.28
CA ALA A 149 -7.08 15.97 -4.93
C ALA A 149 -7.02 17.12 -3.92
N ALA A 150 -7.76 17.00 -2.81
CA ALA A 150 -7.80 18.03 -1.77
C ALA A 150 -6.58 18.01 -0.82
N HIS A 151 -6.11 16.82 -0.44
CA HIS A 151 -5.20 16.63 0.70
C HIS A 151 -3.90 15.88 0.35
N GLY A 152 -3.82 15.23 -0.80
CA GLY A 152 -2.74 14.30 -1.13
C GLY A 152 -1.35 14.96 -1.14
N SER A 153 -1.25 16.16 -1.71
CA SER A 153 0.03 16.91 -1.73
C SER A 153 0.45 17.39 -0.35
N GLY A 154 -0.50 17.87 0.47
CA GLY A 154 -0.28 18.27 1.85
C GLY A 154 0.22 17.12 2.71
N MET A 155 -0.44 15.96 2.61
CA MET A 155 -0.09 14.74 3.33
C MET A 155 1.27 14.19 2.92
N SER A 156 1.55 14.08 1.62
CA SER A 156 2.86 13.62 1.10
C SER A 156 4.00 14.53 1.59
N ALA A 157 3.81 15.85 1.52
CA ALA A 157 4.80 16.81 1.95
C ALA A 157 5.00 16.79 3.48
N ALA A 158 3.93 16.56 4.25
CA ALA A 158 4.02 16.44 5.70
C ALA A 158 4.82 15.19 6.11
N ILE A 159 4.53 14.02 5.54
CA ILE A 159 5.29 12.79 5.80
C ILE A 159 6.77 12.97 5.43
N ALA A 160 7.03 13.49 4.22
CA ALA A 160 8.39 13.70 3.73
C ALA A 160 9.21 14.61 4.68
N ARG A 161 8.61 15.71 5.15
CA ARG A 161 9.24 16.58 6.16
C ARG A 161 9.49 15.86 7.49
N THR A 162 8.52 15.11 7.99
CA THR A 162 8.62 14.38 9.26
C THR A 162 9.71 13.31 9.21
N TYR A 163 9.89 12.62 8.09
CA TYR A 163 10.95 11.63 7.94
C TYR A 163 12.27 12.21 7.43
N ARG A 164 12.34 13.53 7.18
CA ARG A 164 13.50 14.22 6.59
C ARG A 164 13.95 13.57 5.27
N VAL A 165 12.98 13.29 4.39
CA VAL A 165 13.20 12.71 3.05
C VAL A 165 12.54 13.60 2.00
N GLU A 166 12.83 13.34 0.74
CA GLU A 166 12.01 13.82 -0.38
C GLU A 166 10.96 12.77 -0.70
N TRP A 167 9.74 13.20 -1.04
CA TRP A 167 8.76 12.28 -1.57
C TRP A 167 9.25 11.76 -2.93
N PRO A 168 9.19 10.44 -3.21
CA PRO A 168 9.74 9.90 -4.46
C PRO A 168 9.06 10.50 -5.68
N ALA A 169 9.87 10.82 -6.70
CA ALA A 169 9.37 11.31 -7.98
C ALA A 169 8.67 10.22 -8.81
N ALA A 170 9.09 8.96 -8.65
CA ALA A 170 8.42 7.83 -9.26
C ALA A 170 7.10 7.53 -8.51
N PRO A 171 6.03 7.13 -9.22
CA PRO A 171 4.75 6.85 -8.59
C PRO A 171 4.84 5.63 -7.67
N ILE A 172 4.00 5.60 -6.65
CA ILE A 172 3.68 4.36 -5.92
C ILE A 172 2.53 3.68 -6.64
N ILE A 173 2.70 2.42 -7.04
CA ILE A 173 1.60 1.62 -7.60
C ILE A 173 0.66 1.24 -6.47
N VAL A 174 -0.64 1.40 -6.67
CA VAL A 174 -1.66 1.01 -5.70
C VAL A 174 -2.67 0.09 -6.36
N ASP A 175 -2.57 -1.21 -6.10
CA ASP A 175 -3.58 -2.18 -6.51
C ASP A 175 -4.71 -2.23 -5.47
N ALA A 176 -5.91 -1.80 -5.89
CA ALA A 176 -7.13 -2.10 -5.15
C ALA A 176 -7.47 -3.57 -5.36
N ALA A 177 -7.54 -4.32 -4.26
CA ALA A 177 -7.82 -5.74 -4.26
C ALA A 177 -9.06 -6.06 -3.42
N ALA A 178 -9.78 -7.12 -3.77
CA ALA A 178 -10.87 -7.63 -2.95
C ALA A 178 -10.38 -8.32 -1.65
N GLU A 179 -9.10 -8.70 -1.60
CA GLU A 179 -8.42 -9.27 -0.43
C GLU A 179 -6.93 -8.91 -0.51
N ALA A 180 -6.31 -8.51 0.61
CA ALA A 180 -4.88 -8.16 0.65
C ALA A 180 -4.10 -8.87 1.78
N GLY A 181 -4.59 -10.05 2.19
CA GLY A 181 -3.96 -10.84 3.25
C GLY A 181 -4.41 -10.43 4.66
N PRO A 182 -3.74 -10.91 5.71
CA PRO A 182 -4.28 -10.90 7.09
C PRO A 182 -4.42 -9.52 7.72
N PHE A 183 -3.81 -8.48 7.13
CA PHE A 183 -3.82 -7.12 7.67
C PHE A 183 -4.56 -6.12 6.77
N GLY A 184 -5.21 -6.59 5.69
CA GLY A 184 -5.98 -5.74 4.78
C GLY A 184 -5.16 -4.81 3.88
N GLY A 185 -3.84 -4.76 4.02
CA GLY A 185 -2.96 -4.00 3.15
C GLY A 185 -1.49 -4.37 3.39
N TYR A 186 -0.66 -4.17 2.37
CA TYR A 186 0.79 -4.28 2.49
C TYR A 186 1.50 -3.56 1.33
N THR A 187 2.79 -3.27 1.52
CA THR A 187 3.63 -2.60 0.53
C THR A 187 4.96 -3.31 0.37
N ILE A 188 5.40 -3.46 -0.88
CA ILE A 188 6.67 -4.08 -1.28
C ILE A 188 7.43 -3.14 -2.23
N ASP A 189 8.73 -3.41 -2.46
CA ASP A 189 9.43 -2.77 -3.59
C ASP A 189 8.68 -3.02 -4.89
N GLY A 190 8.49 -1.98 -5.69
CA GLY A 190 7.70 -2.04 -6.91
C GLY A 190 8.50 -2.49 -8.14
N PRO A 191 7.81 -2.70 -9.28
CA PRO A 191 8.47 -2.94 -10.56
C PRO A 191 9.24 -1.71 -11.05
N ASP A 192 10.07 -1.88 -12.08
CA ASP A 192 10.86 -0.81 -12.68
C ASP A 192 10.01 0.43 -13.00
N GLY A 193 10.52 1.60 -12.60
CA GLY A 193 9.83 2.88 -12.80
C GLY A 193 8.77 3.21 -11.75
N SER A 194 8.63 2.44 -10.67
CA SER A 194 7.84 2.83 -9.50
C SER A 194 8.70 2.92 -8.23
N ALA A 195 8.22 3.69 -7.24
CA ALA A 195 8.89 3.83 -5.95
C ALA A 195 8.57 2.67 -5.00
N ALA A 196 7.37 2.12 -5.12
CA ALA A 196 6.87 0.98 -4.37
C ALA A 196 5.64 0.39 -5.07
N HIS A 197 5.15 -0.71 -4.54
CA HIS A 197 3.89 -1.33 -4.92
C HIS A 197 3.10 -1.71 -3.66
N THR A 198 1.96 -1.05 -3.50
CA THR A 198 1.02 -1.18 -2.39
C THR A 198 -0.22 -1.94 -2.87
N ILE A 199 -0.67 -2.90 -2.07
CA ILE A 199 -1.93 -3.63 -2.27
C ILE A 199 -2.83 -3.28 -1.09
N ILE A 200 -4.05 -2.80 -1.35
CA ILE A 200 -5.02 -2.49 -0.30
C ILE A 200 -6.33 -3.22 -0.56
N GLU A 201 -6.87 -3.83 0.50
CA GLU A 201 -8.15 -4.51 0.49
C GLU A 201 -9.29 -3.48 0.46
N ALA A 202 -9.75 -3.18 -0.74
CA ALA A 202 -10.86 -2.25 -0.98
C ALA A 202 -12.19 -2.72 -0.36
N SER A 203 -12.31 -4.02 -0.08
CA SER A 203 -13.50 -4.64 0.52
C SER A 203 -13.54 -4.52 2.06
N ASN A 204 -12.43 -4.11 2.68
CA ASN A 204 -12.33 -3.97 4.12
C ASN A 204 -13.24 -2.80 4.58
N PRO A 205 -14.28 -3.06 5.40
CA PRO A 205 -15.22 -2.02 5.84
C PRO A 205 -14.56 -0.95 6.71
N GLU A 206 -13.39 -1.23 7.29
CA GLU A 206 -12.62 -0.26 8.07
C GLU A 206 -11.77 0.66 7.19
N TYR A 207 -11.51 0.30 5.92
CA TYR A 207 -10.68 1.04 4.98
C TYR A 207 -11.54 1.81 3.96
N GLN A 208 -12.46 2.63 4.46
CA GLN A 208 -13.36 3.43 3.64
C GLN A 208 -13.23 4.93 3.95
N GLY A 209 -13.48 5.78 2.96
CA GLY A 209 -13.43 7.24 3.11
C GLY A 209 -12.11 7.74 3.71
N ASP A 210 -12.20 8.55 4.76
CA ASP A 210 -11.03 9.15 5.43
C ASP A 210 -10.06 8.09 6.00
N MET A 211 -10.55 6.93 6.44
CA MET A 211 -9.70 5.84 6.92
C MET A 211 -8.91 5.21 5.77
N ALA A 212 -9.52 5.08 4.59
CA ALA A 212 -8.83 4.63 3.38
C ALA A 212 -7.70 5.59 3.01
N PHE A 213 -7.94 6.91 3.18
CA PHE A 213 -6.94 7.94 2.93
C PHE A 213 -5.77 7.83 3.92
N GLU A 214 -6.02 7.70 5.23
CA GLU A 214 -4.95 7.47 6.21
C GLU A 214 -4.17 6.19 5.89
N MET A 215 -4.86 5.08 5.64
CA MET A 215 -4.23 3.79 5.40
C MET A 215 -3.40 3.77 4.10
N LEU A 216 -3.83 4.49 3.06
CA LEU A 216 -3.00 4.65 1.86
C LEU A 216 -1.63 5.27 2.17
N PHE A 217 -1.61 6.30 3.02
CA PHE A 217 -0.36 6.96 3.41
C PHE A 217 0.43 6.18 4.47
N HIS A 218 -0.24 5.41 5.34
CA HIS A 218 0.41 4.40 6.17
C HIS A 218 1.18 3.41 5.30
N GLU A 219 0.51 2.83 4.30
CA GLU A 219 1.10 1.86 3.41
C GLU A 219 2.23 2.46 2.57
N ALA A 220 2.03 3.65 2.01
CA ALA A 220 3.07 4.38 1.29
C ALA A 220 4.32 4.61 2.14
N SER A 221 4.16 4.79 3.45
CA SER A 221 5.28 5.01 4.37
C SER A 221 6.16 3.78 4.56
N HIS A 222 5.71 2.58 4.19
CA HIS A 222 6.57 1.38 4.14
C HIS A 222 7.55 1.40 2.96
N ALA A 223 7.33 2.23 1.94
CA ALA A 223 8.27 2.36 0.82
C ALA A 223 9.67 2.74 1.33
N ARG A 224 10.71 2.08 0.81
CA ARG A 224 12.10 2.32 1.23
C ARG A 224 12.52 3.79 1.12
N ALA A 225 12.06 4.49 0.07
CA ALA A 225 12.35 5.90 -0.14
C ALA A 225 11.70 6.83 0.90
N ILE A 226 10.68 6.34 1.62
CA ILE A 226 9.91 7.12 2.60
C ILE A 226 10.27 6.67 4.02
N GLY A 227 9.83 5.48 4.45
CA GLY A 227 10.05 4.99 5.82
C GLY A 227 11.42 4.35 6.06
N GLY A 228 12.19 4.05 5.01
CA GLY A 228 13.52 3.45 5.16
C GLY A 228 14.46 4.30 6.03
N ARG A 229 14.33 5.64 5.96
CA ARG A 229 15.11 6.56 6.79
C ARG A 229 14.77 6.45 8.27
N ILE A 230 13.49 6.42 8.64
CA ILE A 230 13.11 6.34 10.06
C ILE A 230 13.49 4.98 10.66
N ILE A 231 13.37 3.89 9.89
CA ILE A 231 13.84 2.55 10.29
C ILE A 231 15.35 2.57 10.54
N ALA A 232 16.13 3.12 9.60
CA ALA A 232 17.58 3.23 9.74
C ALA A 232 17.98 4.11 10.95
N ALA A 233 17.26 5.21 11.18
CA ALA A 233 17.53 6.12 12.28
C ALA A 233 17.24 5.46 13.65
N ILE A 234 16.12 4.74 13.79
CA ILE A 234 15.80 3.97 15.01
C ILE A 234 16.92 2.96 15.31
N ASN A 235 17.35 2.20 14.30
CA ASN A 235 18.40 1.18 14.47
C ASN A 235 19.75 1.81 14.82
N ALA A 236 20.13 2.91 14.17
CA ALA A 236 21.36 3.63 14.46
C ALA A 236 21.36 4.21 15.88
N GLU A 237 20.23 4.76 16.32
CA GLU A 237 20.08 5.33 17.65
C GLU A 237 20.08 4.24 18.73
N ALA A 238 19.42 3.09 18.51
CA ALA A 238 19.49 1.95 19.41
C ALA A 238 20.93 1.42 19.55
N ALA A 239 21.67 1.33 18.44
CA ALA A 239 23.08 0.95 18.47
C ALA A 239 23.93 1.96 19.27
N ARG A 240 23.68 3.27 19.11
CA ARG A 240 24.35 4.34 19.86
C ARG A 240 24.08 4.26 21.37
N GLN A 241 22.88 3.85 21.74
CA GLN A 241 22.46 3.67 23.14
C GLN A 241 22.83 2.29 23.71
N HIS A 242 23.43 1.40 22.92
CA HIS A 242 23.74 0.01 23.30
C HIS A 242 22.50 -0.80 23.73
N VAL A 243 21.38 -0.58 23.05
CA VAL A 243 20.10 -1.29 23.29
C VAL A 243 19.62 -1.95 21.99
N THR A 244 18.64 -2.85 22.12
CA THR A 244 17.93 -3.43 20.97
C THR A 244 16.57 -2.77 20.84
N ALA A 245 16.32 -2.08 19.74
CA ALA A 245 15.00 -1.47 19.48
C ALA A 245 13.90 -2.56 19.49
N PRO A 246 12.72 -2.30 20.06
CA PRO A 246 11.60 -3.21 19.96
C PRO A 246 11.28 -3.48 18.49
N ARG A 247 11.03 -4.75 18.15
CA ARG A 247 10.76 -5.19 16.78
C ARG A 247 9.70 -4.34 16.08
N ASP A 248 8.66 -3.96 16.81
CA ASP A 248 7.50 -3.26 16.26
C ASP A 248 7.60 -1.73 16.33
N LEU A 249 8.64 -1.17 16.98
CA LEU A 249 8.77 0.27 17.21
C LEU A 249 8.64 1.07 15.90
N TRP A 250 9.35 0.65 14.85
CA TRP A 250 9.31 1.33 13.56
C TRP A 250 7.91 1.31 12.93
N HIS A 251 7.16 0.20 13.07
CA HIS A 251 5.81 0.08 12.50
C HIS A 251 4.82 0.93 13.31
N THR A 252 4.96 0.96 14.64
CA THR A 252 4.16 1.83 15.50
C THR A 252 4.43 3.31 15.20
N VAL A 253 5.68 3.72 14.93
CA VAL A 253 6.01 5.08 14.48
C VAL A 253 5.32 5.43 13.16
N ILE A 254 5.26 4.51 12.21
CA ILE A 254 4.56 4.71 10.92
C ILE A 254 3.06 4.89 11.15
N PHE A 255 2.41 3.99 11.92
CA PHE A 255 1.00 4.13 12.27
C PHE A 255 0.69 5.47 12.95
N TYR A 256 1.47 5.82 13.97
CA TYR A 256 1.26 7.04 14.74
C TYR A 256 1.43 8.29 13.89
N THR A 257 2.48 8.33 13.07
CA THR A 257 2.77 9.48 12.21
C THR A 257 1.73 9.64 11.12
N ALA A 258 1.36 8.56 10.42
CA ALA A 258 0.33 8.63 9.38
C ALA A 258 -1.02 9.08 9.97
N GLY A 259 -1.42 8.54 11.12
CA GLY A 259 -2.67 8.91 11.77
C GLY A 259 -2.72 10.36 12.25
N GLU A 260 -1.68 10.83 12.92
CA GLU A 260 -1.63 12.21 13.41
C GLU A 260 -1.58 13.23 12.26
N LEU A 261 -0.84 12.92 11.18
CA LEU A 261 -0.80 13.79 10.00
C LEU A 261 -2.12 13.77 9.23
N ALA A 262 -2.78 12.61 9.09
CA ALA A 262 -4.10 12.51 8.47
C ALA A 262 -5.13 13.34 9.26
N ARG A 263 -5.13 13.23 10.60
CA ARG A 263 -6.00 14.03 11.47
C ARG A 263 -5.81 15.53 11.27
N ARG A 264 -4.57 16.01 11.18
CA ARG A 264 -4.27 17.43 10.93
C ARG A 264 -4.70 17.85 9.53
N GLU A 265 -4.45 17.03 8.53
CA GLU A 265 -4.69 17.36 7.13
C GLU A 265 -6.19 17.40 6.80
N LEU A 266 -6.93 16.35 7.19
CA LEU A 266 -8.37 16.25 7.00
C LEU A 266 -9.12 17.29 7.84
N GLY A 267 -8.60 17.62 9.03
CA GLY A 267 -9.15 18.69 9.87
C GLY A 267 -9.08 20.10 9.27
N LYS A 268 -8.31 20.32 8.19
CA LYS A 268 -8.24 21.65 7.52
C LYS A 268 -9.52 22.02 6.77
N THR A 269 -10.21 21.03 6.21
CA THR A 269 -11.40 21.26 5.37
C THR A 269 -12.57 20.38 5.77
N GLY A 270 -12.44 19.59 6.84
CA GLY A 270 -13.39 18.54 7.19
C GLY A 270 -13.54 18.30 8.70
N ASP A 271 -13.76 17.03 9.04
CA ASP A 271 -14.20 16.55 10.35
C ASP A 271 -13.17 16.82 11.46
N ALA A 272 -13.45 17.84 12.28
CA ALA A 272 -12.66 18.13 13.48
C ALA A 272 -12.65 16.99 14.51
N GLN A 273 -13.55 16.01 14.36
CA GLN A 273 -13.65 14.81 15.20
C GLN A 273 -12.96 13.59 14.58
N TYR A 274 -12.24 13.74 13.46
CA TYR A 274 -11.47 12.64 12.87
C TYR A 274 -10.54 12.02 13.92
N GLN A 275 -10.69 10.72 14.13
CA GLN A 275 -9.84 9.94 15.00
C GLN A 275 -9.01 8.99 14.16
N ALA A 276 -7.68 9.04 14.32
CA ALA A 276 -6.78 8.18 13.57
C ALA A 276 -7.10 6.68 13.72
N TYR A 277 -6.88 5.93 12.65
CA TYR A 277 -7.27 4.52 12.51
C TYR A 277 -6.81 3.68 13.71
N ALA A 278 -5.54 3.84 14.10
CA ALA A 278 -4.95 3.06 15.19
C ALA A 278 -5.63 3.28 16.55
N TYR A 279 -6.18 4.48 16.80
CA TYR A 279 -6.97 4.76 18.00
C TYR A 279 -8.40 4.25 17.85
N ARG A 280 -9.05 4.51 16.71
CA ARG A 280 -10.45 4.15 16.45
C ARG A 280 -10.70 2.64 16.53
N TYR A 281 -9.78 1.84 15.97
CA TYR A 281 -9.90 0.38 15.88
C TYR A 281 -9.05 -0.37 16.91
N GLY A 282 -8.52 0.35 17.91
CA GLY A 282 -7.77 -0.24 19.02
C GLY A 282 -6.55 -1.04 18.55
N VAL A 283 -5.77 -0.52 17.60
CA VAL A 283 -4.53 -1.17 17.16
C VAL A 283 -3.51 -1.16 18.31
N TYR A 284 -3.40 -0.05 19.03
CA TYR A 284 -2.44 0.06 20.14
C TYR A 284 -2.74 -0.86 21.32
N THR A 285 -4.00 -1.22 21.54
CA THR A 285 -4.40 -2.08 22.66
C THR A 285 -4.03 -3.56 22.43
N ARG A 286 -3.56 -3.92 21.23
CA ARG A 286 -3.13 -5.27 20.85
C ARG A 286 -1.66 -5.55 21.20
N GLY A 287 -1.18 -4.99 22.31
CA GLY A 287 0.19 -5.18 22.80
C GLY A 287 1.16 -4.02 22.50
N TRP A 288 0.70 -2.93 21.89
CA TRP A 288 1.53 -1.75 21.59
C TRP A 288 1.26 -0.57 22.54
N GLN A 289 0.53 -0.77 23.64
CA GLN A 289 0.23 0.28 24.61
C GLN A 289 1.49 1.01 25.11
N PRO A 290 2.57 0.31 25.51
CA PRO A 290 3.80 0.98 25.95
C PRO A 290 4.48 1.79 24.83
N LEU A 291 4.43 1.29 23.59
CA LEU A 291 4.98 1.99 22.42
C LEU A 291 4.18 3.26 22.13
N ARG A 292 2.84 3.17 22.17
CA ARG A 292 1.95 4.32 22.04
C ARG A 292 2.24 5.38 23.10
N ASP A 293 2.33 4.99 24.37
CA ASP A 293 2.57 5.91 25.47
C ASP A 293 3.94 6.62 25.33
N ALA A 294 4.94 5.92 24.80
CA ALA A 294 6.23 6.53 24.45
C ALA A 294 6.13 7.47 23.24
N LEU A 295 5.36 7.13 22.20
CA LEU A 295 5.14 8.02 21.05
C LEU A 295 4.42 9.31 21.45
N GLU A 296 3.38 9.22 22.28
CA GLU A 296 2.66 10.39 22.80
C GLU A 296 3.57 11.31 23.62
N ARG A 297 4.51 10.73 24.37
CA ARG A 297 5.44 11.48 25.22
C ARG A 297 6.62 12.06 24.44
N ASP A 298 7.25 11.25 23.57
CA ASP A 298 8.58 11.51 23.04
C ASP A 298 8.56 11.86 21.54
N TRP A 299 7.60 11.35 20.76
CA TRP A 299 7.49 11.60 19.32
C TRP A 299 6.51 12.73 18.96
N GLN A 300 5.36 12.80 19.63
CA GLN A 300 4.37 13.85 19.41
C GLN A 300 4.95 15.28 19.55
N PRO A 301 5.82 15.58 20.54
CA PRO A 301 6.44 16.91 20.60
C PRO A 301 7.27 17.26 19.35
N TYR A 302 7.89 16.28 18.70
CA TYR A 302 8.56 16.52 17.41
C TYR A 302 7.55 16.81 16.31
N LEU A 303 6.45 16.04 16.22
CA LEU A 303 5.38 16.32 15.26
C LEU A 303 4.77 17.71 15.48
N ASP A 304 4.69 18.18 16.73
CA ASP A 304 4.21 19.51 17.10
C ASP A 304 5.23 20.63 16.84
N GLY A 305 6.46 20.31 16.42
CA GLY A 305 7.54 21.29 16.23
C GLY A 305 8.15 21.81 17.54
N ARG A 306 7.90 21.15 18.67
CA ARG A 306 8.42 21.51 20.00
C ARG A 306 9.80 20.92 20.30
N LEU A 307 10.15 19.79 19.67
CA LEU A 307 11.46 19.16 19.78
C LEU A 307 12.09 18.93 18.39
N GLY A 308 13.41 18.79 18.35
CA GLY A 308 14.11 18.34 17.14
C GLY A 308 13.95 16.83 16.92
N PHE A 309 14.06 16.39 15.66
CA PHE A 309 13.97 14.95 15.30
C PHE A 309 14.95 14.08 16.09
N ASP A 310 16.22 14.48 16.20
CA ASP A 310 17.26 13.65 16.82
C ASP A 310 17.06 13.54 18.34
N GLU A 311 16.55 14.59 18.97
CA GLU A 311 16.20 14.62 20.39
C GLU A 311 14.99 13.73 20.69
N ALA A 312 13.93 13.85 19.90
CA ALA A 312 12.74 13.01 20.02
C ALA A 312 13.06 11.52 19.78
N LEU A 313 13.88 11.23 18.76
CA LEU A 313 14.29 9.86 18.45
C LEU A 313 15.14 9.25 19.58
N THR A 314 16.07 10.03 20.14
CA THR A 314 16.88 9.62 21.30
C THR A 314 15.98 9.25 22.49
N ALA A 315 15.03 10.11 22.85
CA ALA A 315 14.11 9.85 23.95
C ALA A 315 13.21 8.63 23.68
N LEU A 316 12.65 8.54 22.48
CA LEU A 316 11.78 7.45 22.07
C LEU A 316 12.47 6.09 22.16
N VAL A 317 13.69 5.96 21.62
CA VAL A 317 14.45 4.70 21.70
C VAL A 317 14.74 4.36 23.16
N ARG A 318 15.26 5.31 23.94
CA ARG A 318 15.60 5.11 25.36
C ARG A 318 14.43 4.58 26.17
N ASP A 319 13.24 5.12 25.94
CA ASP A 319 12.08 4.86 26.78
C ASP A 319 11.19 3.70 26.26
N THR A 320 11.54 3.12 25.11
CA THR A 320 10.88 1.91 24.56
C THR A 320 11.72 0.65 24.71
N THR A 321 12.99 0.75 25.12
CA THR A 321 13.94 -0.37 25.24
C THR A 321 14.26 -0.77 26.68
N ARG A 322 13.48 -0.30 27.65
CA ARG A 322 13.69 -0.60 29.08
C ARG A 322 13.19 -1.98 29.47
#